data_AF-S8DV28-F1
#
_entry.id   AF-S8DV28-F1
#
_cell.length_a   1.000
_cell.length_b   1.000
_cell.length_c   1.000
_cell.angle_alpha   90.00
_cell.angle_beta   90.00
_cell.angle_gamma   90.00
#
_symmetry.space_group_name_H-M   'P 1'
#
loop_
_entity.id
_entity.type
_entity.pdbx_description
1 polymer ?
#
loop_
_entity_poly.entity_id
_entity_poly.type
_entity_poly.pdbx_seq_one_letter_code
_entity_poly.pdbx_strand_id
1 'polypeptide(L)'
;MAFEFASTVVCAVVAAARACITMSLGWRTSYAPYRESCNCQDNVHFYSVDYEHMNSSTVRGHKGKGRSWFIFRKPVVSTAPFSRLSNADHANYFYTTNETETDDLVRRGGYVNRGYVGYIYTSVAAVWRHAILSSLRCQSFL
;
A
#
# COMPACT_ATOMS: atom_id res chain seq x y z
N MET A 1 -41.11 -23.65 24.58
CA MET A 1 -40.53 -23.87 23.23
C MET A 1 -40.23 -22.57 22.45
N ALA A 2 -40.52 -21.36 22.95
CA ALA A 2 -40.25 -20.10 22.23
C ALA A 2 -38.89 -19.44 22.53
N PHE A 3 -38.12 -19.92 23.52
CA PHE A 3 -36.94 -19.22 24.04
C PHE A 3 -35.62 -19.58 23.32
N GLU A 4 -35.53 -20.75 22.68
CA GLU A 4 -34.34 -21.18 21.95
C GLU A 4 -34.22 -20.55 20.55
N PHE A 5 -35.34 -20.21 19.92
CA PHE A 5 -35.36 -19.56 18.60
C PHE A 5 -34.85 -18.11 18.63
N ALA A 6 -35.05 -17.40 19.75
CA ALA A 6 -34.59 -16.01 19.89
C ALA A 6 -33.05 -15.92 19.99
N SER A 7 -32.41 -16.90 20.63
CA SER A 7 -30.96 -16.90 20.87
C SER A 7 -30.15 -17.15 19.60
N THR A 8 -30.58 -18.08 18.74
CA THR A 8 -29.93 -18.40 17.47
C THR A 8 -30.03 -17.25 16.47
N VAL A 9 -31.16 -16.56 16.41
CA VAL A 9 -31.35 -15.39 15.54
C VAL A 9 -30.43 -14.23 15.97
N VAL A 10 -30.31 -13.97 17.27
CA VAL A 10 -29.39 -12.93 17.79
C VAL A 10 -27.93 -13.28 17.50
N CYS A 11 -27.51 -14.54 17.71
CA CYS A 11 -26.15 -14.97 17.37
C CYS A 11 -25.83 -14.85 15.88
N ALA A 12 -26.78 -15.18 14.99
CA ALA A 12 -26.60 -15.07 13.55
C ALA A 12 -26.44 -13.61 13.10
N VAL A 13 -27.26 -12.70 13.63
CA VAL A 13 -27.19 -11.26 13.32
C VAL A 13 -25.86 -10.66 13.80
N VAL A 14 -25.41 -11.02 15.01
CA VAL A 14 -24.11 -10.56 15.54
C VAL A 14 -22.94 -11.12 14.73
N ALA A 15 -23.00 -12.38 14.31
CA ALA A 15 -21.97 -12.99 13.46
C ALA A 15 -21.88 -12.30 12.08
N ALA A 16 -23.01 -12.03 11.44
CA ALA A 16 -23.07 -11.33 10.15
C ALA A 16 -22.57 -9.88 10.25
N ALA A 17 -22.93 -9.16 11.31
CA ALA A 17 -22.42 -7.80 11.55
C ALA A 17 -20.90 -7.79 11.76
N ARG A 18 -20.35 -8.74 12.53
CA ARG A 18 -18.91 -8.88 12.74
C ARG A 18 -18.16 -9.20 11.45
N ALA A 19 -18.72 -10.06 10.60
CA ALA A 19 -18.18 -10.40 9.29
C ALA A 19 -18.15 -9.16 8.35
N CYS A 20 -19.22 -8.37 8.32
CA CYS A 20 -19.29 -7.15 7.51
C CYS A 20 -18.30 -6.08 7.98
N ILE A 21 -18.14 -5.91 9.29
CA ILE A 21 -17.16 -4.98 9.89
C ILE A 21 -15.72 -5.43 9.59
N THR A 22 -15.42 -6.73 9.72
CA THR A 22 -14.08 -7.26 9.36
C THR A 22 -13.81 -7.16 7.86
N MET A 23 -14.81 -7.35 6.99
CA MET A 23 -14.67 -7.13 5.54
C MET A 23 -14.34 -5.67 5.23
N SER A 24 -15.11 -4.71 5.75
CA SER A 24 -14.90 -3.27 5.48
C SER A 24 -13.57 -2.73 6.02
N LEU A 25 -13.06 -3.28 7.12
CA LEU A 25 -11.72 -2.99 7.65
C LEU A 25 -10.60 -3.73 6.89
N GLY A 26 -10.89 -4.88 6.27
CA GLY A 26 -9.97 -5.65 5.43
C GLY A 26 -9.51 -4.90 4.16
N TRP A 27 -10.42 -4.14 3.54
CA TRP A 27 -10.09 -3.30 2.38
C TRP A 27 -9.23 -2.08 2.77
N ARG A 28 -9.52 -1.46 3.92
CA ARG A 28 -8.70 -0.35 4.46
C ARG A 28 -7.32 -0.80 4.94
N THR A 29 -7.15 -2.06 5.31
CA THR A 29 -5.85 -2.61 5.74
C THR A 29 -5.00 -3.09 4.57
N SER A 30 -5.62 -3.48 3.45
CA SER A 30 -4.90 -3.98 2.26
C SER A 30 -4.27 -2.88 1.41
N TYR A 31 -4.93 -1.73 1.27
CA TYR A 31 -4.42 -0.58 0.52
C TYR A 31 -4.20 0.65 1.40
N ALA A 32 -3.09 1.35 1.18
CA ALA A 32 -2.82 2.64 1.81
C ALA A 32 -2.62 3.73 0.74
N PRO A 33 -3.10 4.96 0.99
CA PRO A 33 -2.77 6.09 0.15
C PRO A 33 -1.27 6.37 0.29
N TYR A 34 -0.58 6.35 -0.83
CA TYR A 34 0.80 6.79 -0.94
C TYR A 34 0.81 8.31 -1.13
N ARG A 35 1.57 8.98 -0.28
CA ARG A 35 1.71 10.43 -0.28
C ARG A 35 3.03 10.83 -0.88
N GLU A 36 3.01 11.98 -1.49
CA GLU A 36 4.16 12.59 -2.13
C GLU A 36 4.52 13.89 -1.42
N SER A 37 5.82 14.13 -1.28
CA SER A 37 6.40 15.43 -0.99
C SER A 37 7.56 15.70 -1.94
N CYS A 38 7.71 16.92 -2.41
CA CYS A 38 8.84 17.31 -3.24
C CYS A 38 9.71 18.32 -2.47
N ASN A 39 11.03 18.20 -2.59
CA ASN A 39 11.84 19.39 -2.67
C ASN A 39 11.82 19.84 -4.13
N CYS A 40 10.82 20.67 -4.45
CA CYS A 40 10.52 21.07 -5.82
C CYS A 40 11.59 22.00 -6.42
N GLN A 41 12.46 22.62 -5.61
CA GLN A 41 13.62 23.35 -6.13
C GLN A 41 14.66 22.40 -6.73
N ASP A 42 14.92 21.30 -6.04
CA ASP A 42 15.98 20.35 -6.41
C ASP A 42 15.44 19.12 -7.19
N ASN A 43 14.15 19.13 -7.56
CA ASN A 43 13.44 18.01 -8.20
C ASN A 43 13.56 16.67 -7.45
N VAL A 44 13.70 16.70 -6.13
CA VAL A 44 13.75 15.49 -5.31
C VAL A 44 12.35 15.15 -4.81
N HIS A 45 11.82 14.01 -5.23
CA HIS A 45 10.55 13.49 -4.75
C HIS A 45 10.77 12.44 -3.66
N PHE A 46 10.01 12.57 -2.58
CA PHE A 46 9.93 11.59 -1.52
C PHE A 46 8.50 11.12 -1.37
N TYR A 47 8.35 9.81 -1.33
CA TYR A 47 7.07 9.17 -1.18
C TYR A 47 7.02 8.19 -0.01
N SER A 48 5.88 8.16 0.69
CA SER A 48 5.62 7.28 1.84
C SER A 48 4.13 7.00 2.05
N VAL A 49 3.81 5.82 2.59
CA VAL A 49 2.47 5.49 3.13
C VAL A 49 2.27 5.99 4.57
N ASP A 50 3.37 6.19 5.28
CA ASP A 50 3.37 6.56 6.69
C ASP A 50 3.33 8.08 6.84
N TYR A 51 2.38 8.54 7.65
CA TYR A 51 2.17 9.95 7.93
C TYR A 51 3.34 10.56 8.69
N GLU A 52 3.97 9.83 9.62
CA GLU A 52 5.09 10.35 10.41
C GLU A 52 6.32 10.59 9.53
N HIS A 53 6.66 9.61 8.67
CA HIS A 53 7.68 9.79 7.64
C HIS A 53 7.38 10.99 6.73
N MET A 54 6.13 11.22 6.35
CA MET A 54 5.78 12.39 5.54
C MET A 54 5.89 13.72 6.27
N ASN A 55 5.52 13.74 7.55
CA ASN A 55 5.69 14.92 8.37
C ASN A 55 7.18 15.27 8.52
N SER A 56 8.03 14.25 8.68
CA SER A 56 9.49 14.44 8.78
C SER A 56 10.12 15.03 7.51
N SER A 57 9.65 14.66 6.32
CA SER A 57 10.14 15.27 5.07
C SER A 57 9.68 16.73 4.95
N THR A 58 8.46 17.02 5.43
CA THR A 58 7.91 18.38 5.42
C THR A 58 8.66 19.31 6.36
N VAL A 59 9.01 18.83 7.55
CA VAL A 59 9.90 19.53 8.49
C VAL A 59 11.29 19.79 7.88
N ARG A 60 11.77 18.89 7.02
CA ARG A 60 13.01 19.03 6.26
C ARG A 60 12.89 19.94 5.03
N GLY A 61 11.78 20.67 4.88
CA GLY A 61 11.59 21.65 3.80
C GLY A 61 10.92 21.11 2.55
N HIS A 62 10.53 19.82 2.51
CA HIS A 62 9.75 19.31 1.38
C HIS A 62 8.32 19.88 1.43
N LYS A 63 7.75 20.21 0.28
CA LYS A 63 6.34 20.58 0.15
C LYS A 63 5.50 19.34 -0.08
N GLY A 64 4.54 19.09 0.80
CA GLY A 64 3.55 18.02 0.61
C GLY A 64 2.70 18.26 -0.64
N LYS A 65 2.62 17.27 -1.52
CA LYS A 65 1.80 17.27 -2.75
C LYS A 65 0.44 16.59 -2.54
N GLY A 66 0.22 15.96 -1.39
CA GLY A 66 -1.02 15.27 -1.06
C GLY A 66 -0.96 13.76 -1.34
N ARG A 67 -2.11 13.16 -1.64
CA ARG A 67 -2.22 11.74 -1.99
C ARG A 67 -2.06 11.59 -3.50
N SER A 68 -1.09 10.80 -3.95
CA SER A 68 -0.84 10.61 -5.39
C SER A 68 -1.46 9.31 -5.90
N TRP A 69 -1.28 8.19 -5.19
CA TRP A 69 -1.85 6.89 -5.61
C TRP A 69 -2.10 5.94 -4.42
N PHE A 70 -2.53 4.71 -4.70
CA PHE A 70 -2.69 3.65 -3.70
C PHE A 70 -1.65 2.54 -3.90
N ILE A 71 -1.12 2.01 -2.80
CA ILE A 71 -0.16 0.90 -2.78
C ILE A 71 -0.64 -0.19 -1.82
N PHE A 72 -0.33 -1.44 -2.13
CA PHE A 72 -0.64 -2.56 -1.24
C PHE A 72 0.33 -2.60 -0.07
N ARG A 73 -0.19 -2.82 1.14
CA ARG A 73 0.63 -2.99 2.35
C ARG A 73 1.09 -4.42 2.58
N LYS A 74 0.45 -5.37 1.91
CA LYS A 74 0.72 -6.81 2.02
C LYS A 74 0.87 -7.40 0.62
N PRO A 75 1.62 -8.50 0.46
CA PRO A 75 1.76 -9.16 -0.83
C PRO A 75 0.40 -9.69 -1.28
N VAL A 76 0.04 -9.37 -2.53
CA VAL A 76 -1.14 -9.87 -3.23
C VAL A 76 -0.69 -10.63 -4.47
N VAL A 77 -1.52 -11.54 -4.98
CA VAL A 77 -1.23 -12.28 -6.21
C VAL A 77 -0.82 -11.32 -7.33
N SER A 78 0.25 -11.66 -8.04
CA SER A 78 0.81 -10.86 -9.16
C SER A 78 1.36 -9.48 -8.78
N THR A 79 1.67 -9.24 -7.50
CA THR A 79 2.42 -8.06 -7.05
C THR A 79 3.86 -8.40 -6.71
N ALA A 80 4.77 -7.43 -6.86
CA ALA A 80 6.16 -7.52 -6.43
C ALA A 80 6.44 -6.48 -5.34
N PRO A 81 7.44 -6.73 -4.47
CA PRO A 81 7.89 -5.75 -3.50
C PRO A 81 8.40 -4.49 -4.21
N PHE A 82 8.08 -3.33 -3.64
CA PHE A 82 8.53 -2.03 -4.13
C PHE A 82 9.54 -1.46 -3.13
N SER A 83 10.81 -1.47 -3.50
CA SER A 83 11.94 -1.05 -2.67
C SER A 83 12.17 0.45 -2.74
N ARG A 84 12.62 1.04 -1.62
CA ARG A 84 13.12 2.41 -1.58
C ARG A 84 14.60 2.40 -1.20
N LEU A 85 15.40 3.03 -2.03
CA LEU A 85 16.81 3.29 -1.76
C LEU A 85 17.04 4.80 -1.57
N SER A 86 18.06 5.16 -0.80
CA SER A 86 18.47 6.55 -0.62
C SER A 86 19.97 6.70 -0.80
N ASN A 87 20.41 7.76 -1.48
CA ASN A 87 21.80 8.17 -1.53
C ASN A 87 21.95 9.51 -0.80
N ALA A 88 22.80 9.54 0.23
CA ALA A 88 22.99 10.73 1.06
C ALA A 88 23.83 11.81 0.35
N ASP A 89 24.81 11.40 -0.45
CA ASP A 89 25.71 12.30 -1.18
C ASP A 89 24.95 13.10 -2.25
N HIS A 90 23.93 12.49 -2.85
CA HIS A 90 23.08 13.11 -3.87
C HIS A 90 21.71 13.55 -3.34
N ALA A 91 21.46 13.40 -2.04
CA ALA A 91 20.19 13.71 -1.38
C ALA A 91 18.94 13.19 -2.13
N ASN A 92 19.03 12.02 -2.78
CA ASN A 92 17.99 11.50 -3.66
C ASN A 92 17.43 10.15 -3.19
N TYR A 93 16.26 9.82 -3.73
CA TYR A 93 15.57 8.56 -3.49
C TYR A 93 15.38 7.82 -4.81
N PHE A 94 15.62 6.51 -4.79
CA PHE A 94 15.40 5.63 -5.93
C PHE A 94 14.37 4.57 -5.55
N TYR A 95 13.46 4.26 -6.47
CA TYR A 95 12.36 3.34 -6.23
C TYR A 95 12.29 2.30 -7.33
N THR A 96 12.31 1.01 -6.98
CA THR A 96 12.29 -0.06 -7.97
C THR A 96 11.62 -1.33 -7.42
N THR A 97 11.06 -2.12 -8.32
CA THR A 97 10.62 -3.50 -8.05
C THR A 97 11.65 -4.54 -8.45
N ASN A 98 12.76 -4.12 -9.06
CA ASN A 98 13.82 -5.02 -9.49
C ASN A 98 14.84 -5.22 -8.36
N GLU A 99 14.86 -6.44 -7.83
CA GLU A 99 15.79 -6.82 -6.75
C GLU A 99 17.26 -6.77 -7.21
N THR A 100 17.55 -7.21 -8.44
CA THR A 100 18.91 -7.13 -9.00
C THR A 100 19.39 -5.68 -9.15
N GLU A 101 18.50 -4.78 -9.58
CA GLU A 101 18.82 -3.34 -9.64
C GLU A 101 19.05 -2.76 -8.24
N THR A 102 18.25 -3.18 -7.26
CA THR A 102 18.43 -2.80 -5.86
C THR A 102 19.83 -3.22 -5.37
N ASP A 103 20.21 -4.48 -5.57
CA ASP A 103 21.50 -5.02 -5.15
C ASP A 103 22.68 -4.33 -5.84
N ASP A 104 22.54 -4.03 -7.14
CA ASP A 104 23.56 -3.33 -7.91
C ASP A 104 23.76 -1.89 -7.45
N LEU A 105 22.68 -1.17 -7.14
CA LEU A 105 22.74 0.18 -6.60
C LEU A 105 23.32 0.23 -5.19
N VAL A 106 23.04 -0.77 -4.35
CA VAL A 106 23.65 -0.87 -3.02
C VAL A 106 25.15 -1.17 -3.12
N ARG A 107 25.52 -2.15 -3.95
CA ARG A 107 26.90 -2.62 -4.06
C ARG A 107 27.82 -1.65 -4.78
N ARG A 108 27.32 -0.93 -5.79
CA ARG A 108 28.14 -0.10 -6.70
C ARG A 108 27.70 1.35 -6.80
N GLY A 109 26.46 1.67 -6.42
CA GLY A 109 25.86 2.99 -6.62
C GLY A 109 25.84 3.90 -5.38
N GLY A 110 26.41 3.47 -4.25
CA GLY A 110 26.41 4.26 -3.01
C GLY A 110 25.02 4.42 -2.37
N TYR A 111 24.05 3.59 -2.78
CA TYR A 111 22.70 3.64 -2.23
C TYR A 111 22.58 2.79 -0.95
N VAL A 112 21.78 3.27 -0.02
CA VAL A 112 21.36 2.51 1.17
C VAL A 112 19.94 2.01 0.95
N ASN A 113 19.74 0.70 1.06
CA ASN A 113 18.41 0.09 1.02
C ASN A 113 17.62 0.45 2.29
N ARG A 114 16.45 1.07 2.13
CA ARG A 114 15.55 1.48 3.23
C ARG A 114 14.36 0.53 3.40
N GLY A 115 14.40 -0.62 2.73
CA GLY A 115 13.37 -1.65 2.76
C GLY A 115 12.22 -1.40 1.78
N TYR A 116 11.20 -2.25 1.90
CA TYR A 116 10.02 -2.20 1.06
C TYR A 116 9.02 -1.16 1.57
N VAL A 117 8.54 -0.31 0.66
CA VAL A 117 7.48 0.68 0.95
C VAL A 117 6.07 0.12 0.68
N GLY A 118 5.98 -1.01 -0.01
CA GLY A 118 4.73 -1.74 -0.27
C GLY A 118 4.88 -2.71 -1.43
N TYR A 119 3.75 -3.11 -2.02
CA TYR A 119 3.69 -4.02 -3.16
C TYR A 119 2.92 -3.38 -4.32
N ILE A 120 3.39 -3.57 -5.55
CA ILE A 120 2.75 -3.05 -6.76
C ILE A 120 2.61 -4.13 -7.83
N TYR A 121 1.64 -3.97 -8.72
CA TYR A 121 1.52 -4.82 -9.90
C TYR A 121 2.67 -4.55 -10.86
N THR A 122 3.36 -5.61 -11.29
CA THR A 122 4.49 -5.52 -12.23
C THR A 122 4.07 -5.72 -13.69
N SER A 123 2.86 -6.23 -13.93
CA SER A 123 2.31 -6.37 -15.27
C SER A 123 0.98 -5.65 -15.39
N VAL A 124 0.80 -4.97 -16.53
CA VAL A 124 -0.47 -4.30 -16.87
C VAL A 124 -1.62 -5.30 -16.93
N ALA A 125 -1.37 -6.56 -17.34
CA ALA A 125 -2.37 -7.62 -17.37
C ALA A 125 -2.89 -8.02 -15.97
N ALA A 126 -2.05 -7.96 -14.94
CA ALA A 126 -2.46 -8.27 -13.57
C ALA A 126 -3.42 -7.24 -12.98
N VAL A 127 -3.23 -5.96 -13.34
CA VAL A 127 -4.13 -4.86 -12.93
C VAL A 127 -5.56 -5.14 -13.41
N TRP A 128 -5.71 -5.53 -14.68
CA TRP A 128 -7.03 -5.82 -15.27
C TRP A 128 -7.69 -7.06 -14.69
N ARG A 129 -6.93 -8.13 -14.43
CA ARG A 129 -7.48 -9.38 -13.85
C ARG A 129 -8.04 -9.17 -12.44
N HIS A 130 -7.35 -8.40 -11.58
CA HIS A 130 -7.86 -8.13 -10.23
C HIS A 130 -9.09 -7.22 -10.25
N ALA A 131 -9.12 -6.19 -11.10
CA ALA A 131 -10.29 -5.31 -11.23
C ALA A 131 -11.55 -6.11 -11.62
N ILE A 132 -11.43 -7.00 -12.61
CA ILE A 132 -12.55 -7.85 -13.07
C ILE A 132 -12.94 -8.90 -12.02
N LEU A 133 -11.98 -9.57 -11.37
CA LEU A 133 -12.31 -10.56 -10.33
C LEU A 133 -12.93 -9.92 -9.08
N SER A 134 -12.58 -8.69 -8.74
CA SER A 134 -13.21 -7.97 -7.63
C SER A 134 -14.67 -7.57 -7.92
N SER A 135 -15.02 -7.24 -9.17
CA SER A 135 -16.40 -6.92 -9.53
C SER A 135 -17.29 -8.17 -9.58
N LEU A 136 -16.75 -9.29 -10.08
CA LEU A 136 -17.47 -10.57 -10.14
C LEU A 136 -17.73 -11.17 -8.75
N ARG A 137 -16.79 -11.02 -7.80
CA ARG A 137 -17.02 -11.40 -6.39
C ARG A 137 -18.04 -10.51 -5.69
N CYS A 138 -18.27 -9.29 -6.18
CA CYS A 138 -19.28 -8.40 -5.61
C CYS A 138 -20.70 -8.70 -6.15
N GLN A 139 -20.82 -9.28 -7.35
CA GLN A 139 -22.09 -9.66 -7.96
C GLN A 139 -22.61 -11.04 -7.53
N SER A 140 -21.79 -11.86 -6.87
CA SER A 140 -22.16 -13.21 -6.41
C SER A 140 -22.66 -13.24 -4.95
N PHE A 141 -22.84 -12.07 -4.33
CA PHE A 141 -23.44 -11.89 -3.00
C PHE A 141 -24.76 -11.08 -3.02
N LEU A 142 -25.37 -10.90 -4.20
CA LEU A 142 -26.74 -10.43 -4.38
C LEU A 142 -27.56 -11.55 -5.03
#